data_AF-A0A7C4JYR7-F1
#
_entry.id   AF-A0A7C4JYR7-F1
#
_cell.length_a   1.000
_cell.length_b   1.000
_cell.length_c   1.000
_cell.angle_alpha   90.00
_cell.angle_beta   90.00
_cell.angle_gamma   90.00
#
_symmetry.space_group_name_H-M   'P 1'
#
loop_
_entity.id
_entity.type
_entity.pdbx_description
1 polymer ?
#
loop_
_entity_poly.entity_id
_entity_poly.type
_entity_poly.pdbx_seq_one_letter_code
_entity_poly.pdbx_strand_id
1 'polypeptide(L)'
;MKHKLIGTVLIALAIASGCKNDNDNEDINIIRFNDGHFILYRGYSHKYSDALETGATPFVVNLLGEGVSYSSDAGKFTGTGSLITAYFYSENNAEVKNGLYTIDIFSQKGGDTADSCRIYYNFDFAQDTGKIYTIKAGTFDVVNLGRVMSYKIDIQTANFIRFTGEFRGTVDPL
;
A
#
# COMPACT_ATOMS: atom_id res chain seq x y z
N MET A 1 -20.97 65.52 -37.08
CA MET A 1 -21.99 64.95 -36.17
C MET A 1 -22.72 63.82 -36.86
N LYS A 2 -22.48 62.56 -36.44
CA LYS A 2 -23.48 61.52 -36.15
C LYS A 2 -22.73 60.20 -35.97
N HIS A 3 -22.97 59.60 -34.82
CA HIS A 3 -22.31 58.45 -34.24
C HIS A 3 -22.90 57.12 -34.72
N LYS A 4 -22.12 56.05 -34.50
CA LYS A 4 -22.53 54.67 -34.16
C LYS A 4 -23.20 53.82 -35.26
N LEU A 5 -22.60 52.65 -35.54
CA LEU A 5 -23.04 51.42 -34.88
C LEU A 5 -21.92 50.36 -34.88
N ILE A 6 -21.66 49.85 -33.69
CA ILE A 6 -20.72 48.78 -33.33
C ILE A 6 -21.35 47.44 -33.75
N GLY A 7 -20.65 46.65 -34.56
CA GLY A 7 -21.00 45.25 -34.85
C GLY A 7 -20.10 44.32 -34.05
N THR A 8 -20.52 44.00 -32.82
CA THR A 8 -19.81 43.07 -31.93
C THR A 8 -20.00 41.64 -32.44
N VAL A 9 -18.92 40.99 -32.86
CA VAL A 9 -18.90 39.54 -33.12
C VAL A 9 -18.85 38.83 -31.77
N LEU A 10 -19.97 38.23 -31.36
CA LEU A 10 -20.04 37.32 -30.22
C LEU A 10 -19.38 35.99 -30.63
N ILE A 11 -18.11 35.82 -30.29
CA ILE A 11 -17.46 34.52 -30.29
C ILE A 11 -17.98 33.79 -29.04
N ALA A 12 -18.93 32.88 -29.24
CA ALA A 12 -19.30 31.91 -28.23
C ALA A 12 -18.15 30.92 -28.07
N LEU A 13 -17.26 31.19 -27.10
CA LEU A 13 -16.34 30.18 -26.58
C LEU A 13 -17.19 29.15 -25.84
N ALA A 14 -17.50 28.04 -26.50
CA ALA A 14 -17.89 26.83 -25.80
C ALA A 14 -16.67 26.37 -24.99
N ILE A 15 -16.59 26.84 -23.75
CA ILE A 15 -15.85 26.18 -22.69
C ILE A 15 -16.46 24.78 -22.57
N ALA A 16 -15.85 23.82 -23.26
CA ALA A 16 -15.94 22.43 -22.88
C ALA A 16 -15.30 22.35 -21.49
N SER A 17 -16.10 22.60 -20.47
CA SER A 17 -15.89 22.07 -19.14
C SER A 17 -15.90 20.55 -19.31
N GLY A 18 -14.75 20.01 -19.70
CA GLY A 18 -14.44 18.62 -19.53
C GLY A 18 -14.46 18.38 -18.03
N CYS A 19 -15.63 17.98 -17.52
CA CYS A 19 -15.73 17.25 -16.27
C CYS A 19 -14.82 16.03 -16.43
N LYS A 20 -13.57 16.15 -15.96
CA LYS A 20 -12.79 14.98 -15.62
C LYS A 20 -13.60 14.27 -14.55
N ASN A 21 -14.09 13.09 -14.91
CA ASN A 21 -14.64 12.17 -13.94
C ASN A 21 -13.44 11.77 -13.05
N ASP A 22 -13.44 12.20 -11.79
CA ASP A 22 -12.40 11.92 -10.78
C ASP A 22 -12.35 10.43 -10.36
N ASN A 23 -12.79 9.50 -11.21
CA ASN A 23 -13.21 8.17 -10.75
C ASN A 23 -12.45 6.97 -11.34
N ASP A 24 -11.41 7.19 -12.13
CA ASP A 24 -10.49 6.12 -12.53
C ASP A 24 -9.07 6.53 -12.09
N ASN A 25 -8.78 6.33 -10.81
CA ASN A 25 -7.43 6.55 -10.28
C ASN A 25 -6.53 5.38 -10.75
N GLU A 26 -5.98 5.52 -11.97
CA GLU A 26 -5.13 4.53 -12.66
C GLU A 26 -3.87 4.10 -11.87
N ASP A 27 -3.61 4.73 -10.71
CA ASP A 27 -2.44 4.50 -9.87
C ASP A 27 -2.70 3.67 -8.60
N ILE A 28 -3.94 3.32 -8.30
CA ILE A 28 -4.26 2.47 -7.14
C ILE A 28 -3.69 1.07 -7.37
N ASN A 29 -3.19 0.45 -6.31
CA ASN A 29 -2.58 -0.88 -6.30
C ASN A 29 -1.23 -0.99 -6.99
N ILE A 30 -0.66 0.11 -7.50
CA ILE A 30 0.66 0.12 -8.14
C ILE A 30 1.71 0.65 -7.16
N ILE A 31 2.70 -0.18 -6.86
CA ILE A 31 3.89 0.20 -6.09
C ILE A 31 5.05 0.46 -7.04
N ARG A 32 5.65 1.64 -6.95
CA ARG A 32 6.73 2.12 -7.81
C ARG A 32 8.03 2.23 -7.03
N PHE A 33 9.14 1.92 -7.68
CA PHE A 33 10.48 2.03 -7.11
C PHE A 33 11.53 2.10 -8.22
N ASN A 34 12.45 3.07 -8.14
CA ASN A 34 13.40 3.36 -9.24
C ASN A 34 12.66 3.41 -10.60
N ASP A 35 13.08 2.58 -11.57
CA ASP A 35 12.45 2.44 -12.89
C ASP A 35 11.45 1.25 -12.97
N GLY A 36 11.14 0.62 -11.83
CA GLY A 36 10.28 -0.55 -11.73
C GLY A 36 8.94 -0.26 -11.06
N HIS A 37 7.99 -1.18 -11.27
CA HIS A 37 6.73 -1.21 -10.54
C HIS A 37 6.22 -2.64 -10.39
N PHE A 38 5.28 -2.84 -9.46
CA PHE A 38 4.47 -4.05 -9.37
C PHE A 38 3.07 -3.70 -8.87
N ILE A 39 2.11 -4.57 -9.18
CA ILE A 39 0.70 -4.42 -8.79
C ILE A 39 0.41 -5.34 -7.60
N LEU A 40 -0.35 -4.85 -6.63
CA LEU A 40 -0.87 -5.60 -5.47
C LEU A 40 -2.37 -5.83 -5.63
N TYR A 41 -2.88 -7.03 -5.40
CA TYR A 41 -4.29 -7.34 -5.68
C TYR A 41 -5.06 -7.87 -4.47
N ARG A 42 -4.38 -8.38 -3.44
CA ARG A 42 -5.00 -8.93 -2.23
C ARG A 42 -4.08 -8.80 -1.04
N GLY A 43 -4.65 -8.61 0.14
CA GLY A 43 -3.92 -8.72 1.39
C GLY A 43 -4.40 -9.88 2.25
N TYR A 44 -3.55 -10.25 3.19
CA TYR A 44 -3.84 -11.17 4.27
C TYR A 44 -3.30 -10.60 5.57
N SER A 45 -4.03 -10.78 6.67
CA SER A 45 -3.54 -10.42 7.99
C SER A 45 -3.84 -11.49 9.03
N HIS A 46 -3.00 -11.61 10.05
CA HIS A 46 -3.33 -12.38 11.24
C HIS A 46 -2.74 -11.75 12.48
N LYS A 47 -3.43 -11.94 13.60
CA LYS A 47 -2.91 -11.57 14.92
C LYS A 47 -1.79 -12.53 15.29
N TYR A 48 -0.57 -12.02 15.41
CA TYR A 48 0.62 -12.83 15.67
C TYR A 48 0.70 -13.27 17.15
N SER A 49 0.33 -12.37 18.06
CA SER A 49 0.25 -12.66 19.50
C SER A 49 -0.79 -11.76 20.15
N ASP A 50 -1.05 -12.00 21.44
CA ASP A 50 -1.78 -11.03 22.26
C ASP A 50 -0.99 -9.72 22.45
N ALA A 51 -1.66 -8.73 23.03
CA ALA A 51 -1.08 -7.44 23.32
C ALA A 51 0.21 -7.58 24.15
N LEU A 52 1.24 -6.84 23.74
CA LEU A 52 2.53 -6.77 24.37
C LEU A 52 2.48 -5.87 25.61
N GLU A 53 3.55 -5.87 26.41
CA GLU A 53 3.71 -4.95 27.54
C GLU A 53 3.69 -3.47 27.12
N THR A 54 4.01 -3.18 25.85
CA THR A 54 3.90 -1.85 25.23
C THR A 54 2.45 -1.42 25.00
N GLY A 55 1.48 -2.30 25.22
CA GLY A 55 0.06 -2.09 24.90
C GLY A 55 -0.30 -2.36 23.43
N ALA A 56 0.69 -2.59 22.56
CA ALA A 56 0.45 -2.86 21.15
C ALA A 56 0.21 -4.36 20.89
N THR A 57 -0.72 -4.67 19.99
CA THR A 57 -0.98 -6.01 19.49
C THR A 57 -0.31 -6.18 18.13
N PRO A 58 0.53 -7.21 17.94
CA PRO A 58 1.22 -7.43 16.68
C PRO A 58 0.33 -8.18 15.67
N PHE A 59 0.31 -7.68 14.45
CA PHE A 59 -0.31 -8.30 13.29
C PHE A 59 0.73 -8.50 12.20
N VAL A 60 0.75 -9.68 11.56
CA VAL A 60 1.48 -9.83 10.30
C VAL A 60 0.55 -9.44 9.18
N VAL A 61 0.98 -8.53 8.31
CA VAL A 61 0.26 -8.14 7.10
C VAL A 61 1.08 -8.54 5.89
N ASN A 62 0.42 -9.19 4.94
CA ASN A 62 0.98 -9.65 3.67
C ASN A 62 0.16 -9.05 2.54
N LEU A 63 0.76 -8.26 1.66
CA LEU A 63 0.11 -7.67 0.49
C LEU A 63 0.71 -8.33 -0.77
N LEU A 64 -0.10 -9.10 -1.48
CA LEU A 64 0.30 -9.97 -2.56
C LEU A 64 0.11 -9.28 -3.90
N GLY A 65 1.14 -9.36 -4.74
CA GLY A 65 1.11 -8.99 -6.14
C GLY A 65 0.97 -10.18 -7.08
N GLU A 66 0.64 -9.89 -8.34
CA GLU A 66 0.23 -10.88 -9.34
C GLU A 66 1.17 -12.11 -9.38
N GLY A 67 0.58 -13.30 -9.50
CA GLY A 67 1.33 -14.57 -9.57
C GLY A 67 1.73 -15.18 -8.23
N VAL A 68 1.64 -14.44 -7.12
CA VAL A 68 1.77 -15.01 -5.76
C VAL A 68 0.43 -15.57 -5.31
N SER A 69 0.40 -16.56 -4.44
CA SER A 69 -0.81 -17.02 -3.72
C SER A 69 -0.43 -17.53 -2.35
N TYR A 70 -1.39 -17.62 -1.43
CA TYR A 70 -1.19 -18.26 -0.12
C TYR A 70 -1.90 -19.61 -0.10
N SER A 71 -1.19 -20.68 0.25
CA SER A 71 -1.75 -22.00 0.48
C SER A 71 -1.98 -22.19 1.97
N SER A 72 -3.25 -22.15 2.39
CA SER A 72 -3.63 -22.38 3.79
C SER A 72 -3.26 -23.79 4.27
N ASP A 73 -3.37 -24.80 3.39
CA ASP A 73 -3.00 -26.19 3.72
C ASP A 73 -1.51 -26.35 4.01
N ALA A 74 -0.66 -25.65 3.25
CA ALA A 74 0.79 -25.73 3.39
C ALA A 74 1.39 -24.62 4.26
N GLY A 75 0.56 -23.67 4.72
CA GLY A 75 0.98 -22.52 5.53
C GLY A 75 2.02 -21.62 4.86
N LYS A 76 2.07 -21.57 3.52
CA LYS A 76 3.14 -20.88 2.77
C LYS A 76 2.65 -20.17 1.52
N PHE A 77 3.44 -19.19 1.09
CA PHE A 77 3.26 -18.55 -0.22
C PHE A 77 3.75 -19.46 -1.35
N THR A 78 3.11 -19.34 -2.51
CA THR A 78 3.41 -20.11 -3.72
C THR A 78 3.36 -19.23 -4.97
N GLY A 79 3.98 -19.69 -6.05
CA GLY A 79 4.00 -18.98 -7.33
C GLY A 79 5.18 -18.02 -7.45
N THR A 80 5.15 -17.17 -8.48
CA THR A 80 6.21 -16.20 -8.78
C THR A 80 5.60 -14.82 -8.93
N GLY A 81 6.10 -13.86 -8.16
CA GLY A 81 5.55 -12.50 -8.20
C GLY A 81 6.13 -11.60 -7.11
N SER A 82 5.34 -10.62 -6.67
CA SER A 82 5.76 -9.67 -5.65
C SER A 82 4.93 -9.80 -4.37
N LEU A 83 5.53 -9.52 -3.22
CA LEU A 83 4.88 -9.58 -1.91
C LEU A 83 5.48 -8.50 -1.01
N ILE A 84 4.65 -7.72 -0.34
CA ILE A 84 5.06 -6.90 0.81
C ILE A 84 4.63 -7.62 2.08
N THR A 85 5.54 -7.84 3.01
CA THR A 85 5.24 -8.36 4.35
C THR A 85 5.78 -7.40 5.40
N ALA A 86 5.03 -7.18 6.48
CA ALA A 86 5.50 -6.46 7.65
C ALA A 86 4.72 -6.85 8.91
N TYR A 87 5.34 -6.61 10.06
CA TYR A 87 4.64 -6.66 11.34
C TYR A 87 4.11 -5.26 11.64
N PHE A 88 2.82 -5.15 11.95
CA PHE A 88 2.16 -3.92 12.37
C PHE A 88 1.79 -4.04 13.84
N TYR A 89 2.12 -3.03 14.63
CA TYR A 89 1.85 -2.99 16.07
C TYR A 89 0.70 -2.02 16.31
N SER A 90 -0.51 -2.57 16.45
CA SER A 90 -1.73 -1.79 16.57
C SER A 90 -2.13 -1.63 18.04
N GLU A 91 -2.68 -0.48 18.43
CA GLU A 91 -3.27 -0.31 19.77
C GLU A 91 -4.66 -0.97 19.90
N ASN A 92 -5.13 -1.65 18.86
CA ASN A 92 -6.34 -2.45 18.86
C ASN A 92 -5.98 -3.94 18.91
N ASN A 93 -6.76 -4.74 19.65
CA ASN A 93 -6.47 -6.17 19.85
C ASN A 93 -7.10 -7.11 18.80
N ALA A 94 -7.97 -6.59 17.94
CA ALA A 94 -8.75 -7.35 16.98
C ALA A 94 -8.27 -7.15 15.54
N GLU A 95 -7.77 -5.95 15.21
CA GLU A 95 -7.36 -5.60 13.85
C GLU A 95 -6.24 -4.55 13.82
N VAL A 96 -5.64 -4.38 12.64
CA VAL A 96 -4.79 -3.22 12.35
C VAL A 96 -5.69 -1.99 12.21
N LYS A 97 -5.77 -1.18 13.28
CA LYS A 97 -6.56 0.07 13.29
C LYS A 97 -6.01 1.11 12.31
N ASN A 98 -6.83 2.10 12.00
CA ASN A 98 -6.42 3.28 11.21
C ASN A 98 -5.28 4.03 11.90
N GLY A 99 -4.28 4.46 11.13
CA GLY A 99 -3.17 5.22 11.66
C GLY A 99 -1.97 5.28 10.73
N LEU A 100 -1.04 6.17 11.07
CA LEU A 100 0.26 6.28 10.40
C LEU A 100 1.27 5.38 11.12
N TYR A 101 1.57 4.23 10.52
CA TYR A 101 2.53 3.28 11.05
C TYR A 101 3.94 3.63 10.56
N THR A 102 4.86 3.89 11.48
CA THR A 102 6.26 4.23 11.14
C THR A 102 7.16 3.01 11.25
N ILE A 103 8.06 2.83 10.28
CA ILE A 103 9.07 1.77 10.32
C ILE A 103 9.99 1.97 11.53
N ASP A 104 9.95 1.04 12.47
CA ASP A 104 10.81 0.97 13.63
C ASP A 104 11.80 -0.18 13.48
N ILE A 105 13.02 0.15 13.07
CA ILE A 105 14.09 -0.84 12.89
C ILE A 105 14.70 -1.32 14.21
N PHE A 106 14.40 -0.65 15.32
CA PHE A 106 14.87 -1.05 16.65
C PHE A 106 13.89 -1.98 17.34
N SER A 107 12.73 -2.26 16.72
CA SER A 107 11.70 -3.15 17.25
C SER A 107 11.36 -2.84 18.71
N GLN A 108 11.08 -1.57 18.99
CA GLN A 108 10.50 -1.10 20.26
C GLN A 108 9.04 -1.55 20.37
N LYS A 109 8.38 -1.88 19.26
CA LYS A 109 7.03 -2.48 19.20
C LYS A 109 5.97 -1.63 19.88
N GLY A 110 6.09 -0.31 19.74
CA GLY A 110 5.08 0.64 20.20
C GLY A 110 3.85 0.63 19.30
N GLY A 111 2.73 1.16 19.80
CA GLY A 111 1.55 1.39 18.98
C GLY A 111 1.88 2.26 17.76
N ASP A 112 1.20 1.99 16.65
CA ASP A 112 1.36 2.72 15.38
C ASP A 112 2.81 2.65 14.84
N THR A 113 3.47 1.51 15.05
CA THR A 113 4.77 1.18 14.45
C THR A 113 4.68 -0.06 13.58
N ALA A 114 5.61 -0.19 12.64
CA ALA A 114 5.78 -1.40 11.85
C ALA A 114 7.25 -1.83 11.84
N ASP A 115 7.53 -3.13 11.82
CA ASP A 115 8.90 -3.64 11.73
C ASP A 115 9.02 -4.85 10.80
N SER A 116 10.25 -5.36 10.69
CA SER A 116 10.60 -6.57 9.93
C SER A 116 10.06 -6.57 8.50
N CYS A 117 9.90 -5.37 7.92
CA CYS A 117 9.27 -5.21 6.63
C CYS A 117 10.20 -5.65 5.50
N ARG A 118 9.67 -6.49 4.61
CA ARG A 118 10.36 -7.00 3.42
C ARG A 118 9.47 -6.87 2.19
N ILE A 119 10.10 -6.55 1.07
CA ILE A 119 9.48 -6.63 -0.26
C ILE A 119 10.19 -7.72 -1.05
N TYR A 120 9.44 -8.75 -1.42
CA TYR A 120 9.82 -9.74 -2.40
C TYR A 120 9.41 -9.21 -3.76
N TYR A 121 10.33 -9.15 -4.72
CA TYR A 121 10.07 -8.65 -6.07
C TYR A 121 10.51 -9.66 -7.11
N ASN A 122 9.56 -10.08 -7.96
CA ASN A 122 9.75 -11.15 -8.94
C ASN A 122 10.39 -12.39 -8.29
N PHE A 123 9.85 -12.78 -7.14
CA PHE A 123 10.34 -13.87 -6.30
C PHE A 123 9.54 -15.15 -6.58
N ASP A 124 10.25 -16.22 -6.90
CA ASP A 124 9.73 -17.57 -7.02
C ASP A 124 9.77 -18.25 -5.65
N PHE A 125 8.58 -18.45 -5.07
CA PHE A 125 8.42 -19.04 -3.74
C PHE A 125 8.60 -20.57 -3.70
N ALA A 126 8.71 -21.23 -4.85
CA ALA A 126 9.03 -22.66 -4.92
C ALA A 126 10.55 -22.89 -4.92
N GLN A 127 11.32 -21.98 -5.50
CA GLN A 127 12.77 -22.08 -5.64
C GLN A 127 13.56 -21.16 -4.68
N ASP A 128 12.87 -20.27 -3.95
CA ASP A 128 13.47 -19.22 -3.13
C ASP A 128 14.44 -18.31 -3.91
N THR A 129 14.07 -17.96 -5.14
CA THR A 129 14.89 -17.11 -6.03
C THR A 129 14.18 -15.81 -6.39
N GLY A 130 14.93 -14.72 -6.55
CA GLY A 130 14.39 -13.39 -6.87
C GLY A 130 15.08 -12.29 -6.09
N LYS A 131 14.42 -11.13 -5.93
CA LYS A 131 14.95 -10.02 -5.13
C LYS A 131 14.18 -9.86 -3.83
N ILE A 132 14.92 -9.66 -2.75
CA ILE A 132 14.37 -9.31 -1.43
C ILE A 132 14.94 -7.96 -1.02
N TYR A 133 14.06 -6.99 -0.78
CA TYR A 133 14.41 -5.69 -0.25
C TYR A 133 14.03 -5.64 1.23
N THR A 134 15.02 -5.42 2.08
CA THR A 134 14.77 -5.15 3.51
C THR A 134 14.54 -3.66 3.71
N ILE A 135 13.40 -3.33 4.29
CA ILE A 135 12.98 -1.95 4.53
C ILE A 135 13.56 -1.46 5.86
N LYS A 136 14.00 -0.19 5.88
CA LYS A 136 14.72 0.41 6.99
C LYS A 136 14.21 1.78 7.43
N ALA A 137 13.28 2.39 6.68
CA ALA A 137 12.61 3.60 7.08
C ALA A 137 11.32 3.80 6.27
N GLY A 138 10.50 4.75 6.70
CA GLY A 138 9.29 5.18 6.01
C GLY A 138 8.03 4.84 6.78
N THR A 139 6.89 4.90 6.10
CA THR A 139 5.57 4.80 6.73
C THR A 139 4.57 4.02 5.88
N PHE A 140 3.53 3.54 6.58
CA PHE A 140 2.28 3.08 6.02
C PHE A 140 1.16 3.94 6.63
N ASP A 141 0.42 4.67 5.81
CA ASP A 141 -0.82 5.33 6.23
C ASP A 141 -1.99 4.38 5.96
N VAL A 142 -2.55 3.82 7.04
CA VAL A 142 -3.52 2.73 7.01
C VAL A 142 -4.92 3.26 7.26
N VAL A 143 -5.84 2.90 6.38
CA VAL A 143 -7.26 3.23 6.51
C VAL A 143 -8.11 1.97 6.32
N ASN A 144 -8.81 1.57 7.38
CA ASN A 144 -9.88 0.58 7.35
C ASN A 144 -11.16 1.24 6.82
N LEU A 145 -11.63 0.75 5.67
CA LEU A 145 -12.86 1.18 4.98
C LEU A 145 -13.97 0.11 5.11
N GLY A 146 -13.89 -0.74 6.14
CA GLY A 146 -14.80 -1.86 6.40
C GLY A 146 -14.32 -3.15 5.73
N ARG A 147 -14.82 -3.45 4.53
CA ARG A 147 -14.42 -4.67 3.78
C ARG A 147 -13.10 -4.53 3.01
N VAL A 148 -12.61 -3.31 2.92
CA VAL A 148 -11.43 -2.92 2.15
C VAL A 148 -10.50 -2.18 3.09
N MET A 149 -9.21 -2.46 2.97
CA MET A 149 -8.18 -1.68 3.62
C MET A 149 -7.43 -0.87 2.55
N SER A 150 -7.01 0.34 2.91
CA SER A 150 -6.01 1.09 2.16
C SER A 150 -4.72 1.15 2.97
N TYR A 151 -3.59 0.94 2.29
CA TYR A 151 -2.24 1.11 2.80
C TYR A 151 -1.52 2.01 1.82
N LYS A 152 -1.42 3.30 2.14
CA LYS A 152 -0.56 4.21 1.40
C LYS A 152 0.87 4.02 1.89
N ILE A 153 1.73 3.61 0.97
CA ILE A 153 3.07 3.09 1.22
C ILE A 153 4.08 4.16 0.81
N ASP A 154 4.99 4.49 1.71
CA ASP A 154 6.17 5.32 1.45
C ASP A 154 7.33 4.80 2.29
N ILE A 155 8.05 3.81 1.77
CA ILE A 155 9.06 3.06 2.52
C ILE A 155 10.36 2.96 1.74
N GLN A 156 11.48 2.77 2.43
CA GLN A 156 12.79 2.74 1.80
C GLN A 156 13.77 1.75 2.42
N THR A 157 14.68 1.24 1.60
CA THR A 157 15.82 0.44 2.03
C THR A 157 16.94 1.32 2.62
N ALA A 158 17.95 0.70 3.24
CA ALA A 158 19.16 1.41 3.70
C ALA A 158 19.92 2.10 2.54
N ASN A 159 19.78 1.60 1.31
CA ASN A 159 20.43 2.13 0.12
C ASN A 159 19.54 3.12 -0.64
N PHE A 160 18.54 3.70 0.03
CA PHE A 160 17.63 4.73 -0.52
C PHE A 160 16.79 4.29 -1.73
N ILE A 161 16.61 2.97 -1.93
CA ILE A 161 15.57 2.50 -2.86
C ILE A 161 14.23 2.74 -2.18
N ARG A 162 13.48 3.70 -2.71
CA ARG A 162 12.18 4.12 -2.19
C ARG A 162 11.06 3.44 -2.96
N PHE A 163 10.10 2.91 -2.22
CA PHE A 163 8.89 2.27 -2.71
C PHE A 163 7.71 3.15 -2.33
N THR A 164 6.96 3.60 -3.33
CA THR A 164 5.78 4.45 -3.12
C THR A 164 4.57 3.92 -3.87
N GLY A 165 3.40 4.08 -3.28
CA GLY A 165 2.14 3.71 -3.92
C GLY A 165 1.02 3.56 -2.89
N GLU A 166 -0.07 2.95 -3.31
CA GLU A 166 -1.19 2.61 -2.44
C GLU A 166 -1.65 1.22 -2.78
N PHE A 167 -1.82 0.36 -1.77
CA PHE A 167 -2.66 -0.82 -1.90
C PHE A 167 -4.06 -0.46 -1.39
N ARG A 168 -5.10 -0.77 -2.16
CA ARG A 168 -6.50 -0.68 -1.76
C ARG A 168 -7.23 -1.93 -2.23
N GLY A 169 -7.56 -2.80 -1.28
CA GLY A 169 -8.19 -4.09 -1.57
C GLY A 169 -8.66 -4.81 -0.31
N THR A 170 -9.15 -6.03 -0.48
CA THR A 170 -9.51 -6.87 0.67
C THR A 170 -8.26 -7.34 1.40
N VAL A 171 -8.35 -7.40 2.72
CA VAL A 171 -7.32 -8.00 3.58
C VAL A 171 -8.03 -9.07 4.41
N ASP A 172 -7.84 -10.32 4.00
CA ASP A 172 -8.56 -11.44 4.60
C ASP A 172 -7.77 -11.98 5.82
N PRO A 173 -8.46 -12.44 6.88
CA PRO A 173 -7.79 -13.11 7.98
C PRO A 173 -7.16 -14.44 7.52
N LEU A 174 -5.95 -14.75 8.00
CA LEU A 174 -5.32 -16.08 7.88
C LEU A 174 -5.58 -16.95 9.10
#